data_AF-A0A7V6P030-F1
#
_entry.id   AF-A0A7V6P030-F1
#
_cell.length_a   1.000
_cell.length_b   1.000
_cell.length_c   1.000
_cell.angle_alpha   90.00
_cell.angle_beta   90.00
_cell.angle_gamma   90.00
#
_symmetry.space_group_name_H-M   'P 1'
#
loop_
_entity.id
_entity.type
_entity.pdbx_description
1 polymer ?
#
loop_
_entity_poly.entity_id
_entity_poly.type
_entity_poly.pdbx_seq_one_letter_code
_entity_poly.pdbx_strand_id
1 'polypeptide(L)'
;MSKKYFAYGSCINVESFKDTMRNAGCEDKFHICGVGILNGYRLAFTRFSSKWGGGVLDIIESPGDYVLGVVYEITEQAVSAIDAREGAPNCYRRIDDIKVELGYEQVEVFTYMVVDKQMGEIQPAVEYFDVVYKGMEHRFPLEYVNKYLIDHCKNRFGMCCVKTRQNKLYHDYERPRTEFMRVNPEFYELLKQMTLFFGDDNERVETVQPTPKMFRLLTKCAEAAARGELDFDHIIPRGMYNRLASEFQRISGVRVKRLMD
;
A
#
# COMPACT_ATOMS: atom_id res chain seq x y z
N MET A 1 -9.43 6.17 23.65
CA MET A 1 -9.92 6.35 22.26
C MET A 1 -9.02 5.57 21.30
N SER A 2 -9.38 5.42 20.02
CA SER A 2 -8.47 4.87 19.00
C SER A 2 -7.80 5.99 18.20
N LYS A 3 -6.60 5.74 17.71
CA LYS A 3 -5.86 6.62 16.79
C LYS A 3 -5.50 5.87 15.53
N LYS A 4 -5.38 6.60 14.41
CA LYS A 4 -4.91 6.03 13.14
C LYS A 4 -3.46 6.40 12.89
N TYR A 5 -2.63 5.39 12.66
CA TYR A 5 -1.20 5.51 12.42
C TYR A 5 -0.90 5.15 10.96
N PHE A 6 -0.20 6.03 10.24
CA PHE A 6 0.29 5.78 8.89
C PHE A 6 1.76 5.38 8.90
N ALA A 7 2.01 4.09 8.63
CA ALA A 7 3.33 3.50 8.55
C ALA A 7 3.84 3.44 7.11
N TYR A 8 4.98 4.05 6.82
CA TYR A 8 5.60 4.04 5.49
C TYR A 8 7.00 3.38 5.47
N GLY A 9 7.52 2.97 6.63
CA GLY A 9 8.85 2.35 6.78
C GLY A 9 8.76 0.89 7.23
N SER A 10 9.67 0.47 8.13
CA SER A 10 9.69 -0.91 8.67
C SER A 10 8.39 -1.36 9.33
N CYS A 11 7.54 -0.42 9.81
CA CYS A 11 6.22 -0.70 10.36
C CYS A 11 5.18 -1.14 9.29
N ILE A 12 5.50 -1.10 7.99
CA ILE A 12 4.68 -1.73 6.94
C ILE A 12 4.70 -3.26 7.10
N ASN A 13 5.84 -3.82 7.54
CA ASN A 13 5.96 -5.24 7.82
C ASN A 13 5.13 -5.59 9.07
N VAL A 14 4.06 -6.36 8.89
CA VAL A 14 3.06 -6.62 9.93
C VAL A 14 3.67 -7.43 11.08
N GLU A 15 4.55 -8.39 10.80
CA GLU A 15 5.26 -9.18 11.80
C GLU A 15 6.16 -8.28 12.65
N SER A 16 6.93 -7.40 12.02
CA SER A 16 7.75 -6.40 12.71
C SER A 16 6.90 -5.45 13.57
N PHE A 17 5.74 -5.05 13.08
CA PHE A 17 4.80 -4.19 13.83
C PHE A 17 4.18 -4.92 15.02
N LYS A 18 3.75 -6.18 14.83
CA LYS A 18 3.25 -7.06 15.89
C LYS A 18 4.27 -7.22 17.02
N ASP A 19 5.54 -7.42 16.70
CA ASP A 19 6.59 -7.53 17.73
C ASP A 19 6.72 -6.27 18.58
N THR A 20 6.52 -5.09 17.98
CA THR A 20 6.48 -3.82 18.75
C THR A 20 5.27 -3.76 19.66
N MET A 21 4.11 -4.19 19.17
CA MET A 21 2.89 -4.23 19.95
C MET A 21 2.98 -5.25 21.10
N ARG A 22 3.60 -6.41 20.86
CA ARG A 22 3.85 -7.43 21.88
C ARG A 22 4.74 -6.91 23.00
N ASN A 23 5.83 -6.23 22.68
CA ASN A 23 6.73 -5.64 23.67
C ASN A 23 6.04 -4.61 24.57
N ALA A 24 4.90 -4.07 24.14
CA ALA A 24 4.07 -3.13 24.89
C ALA A 24 2.80 -3.76 25.49
N GLY A 25 2.63 -5.09 25.43
CA GLY A 25 1.43 -5.78 25.94
C GLY A 25 0.14 -5.41 25.19
N CYS A 26 0.26 -5.09 23.89
CA CYS A 26 -0.82 -4.57 23.04
C CYS A 26 -0.97 -5.36 21.72
N GLU A 27 -0.50 -6.61 21.67
CA GLU A 27 -0.42 -7.41 20.43
C GLU A 27 -1.74 -7.61 19.70
N ASP A 28 -2.87 -7.68 20.41
CA ASP A 28 -4.22 -7.81 19.83
C ASP A 28 -4.96 -6.46 19.70
N LYS A 29 -4.29 -5.33 19.97
CA LYS A 29 -4.92 -4.00 20.07
C LYS A 29 -4.73 -3.13 18.83
N PHE A 30 -4.60 -3.74 17.65
CA PHE A 30 -4.54 -3.02 16.38
C PHE A 30 -5.36 -3.68 15.28
N HIS A 31 -5.79 -2.86 14.33
CA HIS A 31 -6.49 -3.28 13.11
C HIS A 31 -5.84 -2.62 11.89
N ILE A 32 -5.75 -3.32 10.77
CA ILE A 32 -5.25 -2.77 9.51
C ILE A 32 -6.43 -2.20 8.72
N CYS A 33 -6.51 -0.87 8.60
CA CYS A 33 -7.57 -0.19 7.86
C CYS A 33 -7.38 -0.30 6.34
N GLY A 34 -6.12 -0.41 5.87
CA GLY A 34 -5.78 -0.52 4.45
C GLY A 34 -4.47 0.17 4.10
N VAL A 35 -4.26 0.39 2.81
CA VAL A 35 -3.15 1.15 2.22
C VAL A 35 -3.60 2.60 2.03
N GLY A 36 -2.96 3.51 2.74
CA GLY A 36 -3.15 4.94 2.61
C GLY A 36 -2.25 5.54 1.52
N ILE A 37 -2.71 6.62 0.89
CA ILE A 37 -1.92 7.40 -0.06
C ILE A 37 -1.69 8.80 0.51
N LEU A 38 -0.43 9.13 0.78
CA LEU A 38 0.00 10.46 1.22
C LEU A 38 0.58 11.24 0.04
N ASN A 39 -0.10 12.29 -0.39
CA ASN A 39 0.28 13.09 -1.57
C ASN A 39 1.27 14.20 -1.26
N GLY A 40 2.13 14.51 -2.23
CA GLY A 40 3.11 15.60 -2.12
C GLY A 40 4.34 15.21 -1.32
N TYR A 41 4.56 13.91 -1.10
CA TYR A 41 5.71 13.37 -0.40
C TYR A 41 6.34 12.22 -1.19
N ARG A 42 7.61 11.94 -0.93
CA ARG A 42 8.30 10.73 -1.39
C ARG A 42 9.10 10.09 -0.27
N LEU A 43 9.44 8.81 -0.45
CA LEU A 43 10.38 8.10 0.40
C LEU A 43 11.82 8.61 0.20
N ALA A 44 12.59 8.67 1.27
CA ALA A 44 14.02 9.01 1.26
C ALA A 44 14.74 8.41 2.48
N PHE A 45 16.03 8.11 2.36
CA PHE A 45 16.85 7.60 3.48
C PHE A 45 17.65 8.71 4.16
N THR A 46 16.99 9.58 4.90
CA THR A 46 17.59 10.85 5.39
C THR A 46 18.28 10.76 6.75
N ARG A 47 18.28 9.59 7.39
CA ARG A 47 18.86 9.40 8.74
C ARG A 47 19.61 8.09 8.87
N PHE A 48 20.75 8.11 9.55
CA PHE A 48 21.48 6.90 9.94
C PHE A 48 20.88 6.30 11.20
N SER A 49 20.65 4.99 11.21
CA SER A 49 20.24 4.25 12.39
C SER A 49 21.35 3.34 12.86
N SER A 50 21.87 3.58 14.06
CA SER A 50 22.85 2.68 14.71
C SER A 50 22.27 1.29 14.96
N LYS A 51 20.96 1.17 15.16
CA LYS A 51 20.27 -0.12 15.35
C LYS A 51 20.31 -0.97 14.08
N TRP A 52 20.12 -0.34 12.91
CA TRP A 52 20.10 -1.03 11.63
C TRP A 52 21.45 -1.05 10.93
N GLY A 53 22.40 -0.19 11.33
CA GLY A 53 23.70 -0.05 10.68
C GLY A 53 23.65 0.65 9.32
N GLY A 54 22.62 1.46 9.04
CA GLY A 54 22.45 2.12 7.75
C GLY A 54 21.35 3.18 7.73
N GLY A 55 21.06 3.70 6.53
CA GLY A 55 19.97 4.63 6.28
C GLY A 55 18.60 4.02 6.60
N VAL A 56 17.71 4.82 7.20
CA VAL A 56 16.31 4.45 7.46
C VAL A 56 15.35 5.38 6.73
N LEU A 57 14.17 4.85 6.37
CA LEU A 57 13.17 5.58 5.62
C LEU A 57 12.61 6.76 6.39
N ASP A 58 12.36 7.81 5.65
CA ASP A 58 11.72 9.06 6.02
C ASP A 58 10.80 9.48 4.87
N ILE A 59 9.92 10.44 5.16
CA ILE A 59 9.14 11.13 4.13
C ILE A 59 9.60 12.57 4.02
N ILE A 60 9.79 13.02 2.79
CA ILE A 60 10.14 14.41 2.48
C ILE A 60 9.16 14.97 1.46
N GLU A 61 8.96 16.28 1.51
CA GLU A 61 8.11 16.98 0.53
C GLU A 61 8.64 16.77 -0.88
N SER A 62 7.75 16.38 -1.78
CA SER A 62 8.03 16.20 -3.20
C SER A 62 6.73 16.39 -3.98
N PRO A 63 6.46 17.62 -4.46
CA PRO A 63 5.24 17.90 -5.21
C PRO A 63 5.10 16.98 -6.43
N GLY A 64 3.94 16.34 -6.56
CA GLY A 64 3.65 15.40 -7.64
C GLY A 64 4.00 13.94 -7.34
N ASP A 65 4.77 13.67 -6.29
CA ASP A 65 4.96 12.30 -5.79
C ASP A 65 3.91 11.95 -4.71
N TYR A 66 3.90 10.67 -4.34
CA TYR A 66 3.08 10.16 -3.27
C TYR A 66 3.79 9.02 -2.53
N VAL A 67 3.39 8.81 -1.28
CA VAL A 67 3.85 7.70 -0.43
C VAL A 67 2.68 6.76 -0.16
N LEU A 68 2.87 5.47 -0.45
CA LEU A 68 2.01 4.41 0.07
C LEU A 68 2.48 3.99 1.46
N GLY A 69 1.52 3.78 2.35
CA GLY A 69 1.76 3.30 3.71
C GLY A 69 0.59 2.49 4.23
N VAL A 70 0.81 1.74 5.30
CA VAL A 70 -0.25 0.98 5.98
C VAL A 70 -0.89 1.88 7.02
N VAL A 71 -2.22 2.01 6.94
CA VAL A 71 -3.01 2.69 7.98
C VAL A 71 -3.43 1.67 9.01
N TYR A 72 -2.89 1.78 10.21
CA TYR A 72 -3.30 1.00 11.38
C TYR A 72 -4.27 1.82 12.23
N GLU A 73 -5.35 1.22 12.70
CA GLU A 73 -6.10 1.72 13.84
C GLU A 73 -5.55 1.05 15.10
N ILE A 74 -5.13 1.85 16.07
CA ILE A 74 -4.51 1.39 17.32
C ILE A 74 -5.18 2.06 18.51
N THR A 75 -5.04 1.46 19.69
CA THR A 75 -5.41 2.14 20.94
C THR A 75 -4.43 3.27 21.28
N GLU A 76 -4.89 4.31 21.97
CA GLU A 76 -4.00 5.39 22.46
C GLU A 76 -2.84 4.88 23.32
N GLN A 77 -3.05 3.79 24.07
CA GLN A 77 -2.02 3.15 24.89
C GLN A 77 -0.85 2.62 24.04
N ALA A 78 -1.13 2.22 22.79
CA ALA A 78 -0.11 1.69 21.88
C ALA A 78 0.74 2.80 21.23
N VAL A 79 0.33 4.07 21.33
CA VAL A 79 1.08 5.19 20.73
C VAL A 79 2.46 5.34 21.36
N SER A 80 2.58 5.18 22.68
CA SER A 80 3.87 5.28 23.39
C SER A 80 4.85 4.18 22.97
N ALA A 81 4.36 2.99 22.60
CA ALA A 81 5.19 1.91 22.07
C ALA A 81 5.78 2.27 20.70
N ILE A 82 5.00 2.94 19.86
CA ILE A 82 5.48 3.43 18.56
C ILE A 82 6.43 4.61 18.76
N ASP A 83 6.10 5.56 19.65
CA ASP A 83 7.01 6.67 19.99
C ASP A 83 8.38 6.12 20.44
N ALA A 84 8.40 5.10 21.30
CA ALA A 84 9.64 4.45 21.75
C ALA A 84 10.39 3.75 20.60
N ARG A 85 9.68 3.06 19.69
CA ARG A 85 10.27 2.40 18.51
C ARG A 85 10.93 3.42 17.57
N GLU A 86 10.25 4.52 17.30
CA GLU A 86 10.71 5.57 16.39
C GLU A 86 11.72 6.51 17.06
N GLY A 87 12.00 6.33 18.36
CA GLY A 87 12.90 7.18 19.14
C GLY A 87 12.39 8.62 19.24
N ALA A 88 11.07 8.79 19.26
CA ALA A 88 10.43 10.10 19.33
C ALA A 88 10.62 10.76 20.70
N PRO A 89 10.77 12.09 20.75
CA PRO A 89 10.81 13.02 19.61
C PRO A 89 12.22 13.21 19.02
N ASN A 90 13.26 12.51 19.50
CA ASN A 90 14.66 12.84 19.18
C ASN A 90 15.10 12.36 17.79
N CYS A 91 14.72 11.14 17.39
CA CYS A 91 15.08 10.56 16.11
C CYS A 91 14.06 10.93 15.03
N TYR A 92 12.79 10.75 15.37
CA TYR A 92 11.65 11.16 14.57
C TYR A 92 10.70 11.99 15.42
N ARG A 93 10.11 13.03 14.83
CA ARG A 93 8.99 13.75 15.43
C ARG A 93 7.68 13.13 14.97
N ARG A 94 6.73 13.01 15.90
CA ARG A 94 5.34 12.67 15.55
C ARG A 94 4.69 13.86 14.87
N ILE A 95 3.99 13.61 13.76
CA ILE A 95 3.15 14.56 13.07
C ILE A 95 1.72 14.04 13.17
N ASP A 96 0.86 14.76 13.89
CA ASP A 96 -0.56 14.48 13.98
C ASP A 96 -1.33 15.15 12.81
N ASP A 97 -2.57 14.71 12.58
CA ASP A 97 -3.52 15.30 11.61
C ASP A 97 -3.07 15.37 10.14
N ILE A 98 -2.18 14.46 9.72
CA ILE A 98 -1.87 14.27 8.30
C ILE A 98 -3.06 13.63 7.59
N LYS A 99 -3.40 14.11 6.39
CA LYS A 99 -4.49 13.57 5.57
C LYS A 99 -3.95 12.58 4.55
N VAL A 100 -4.53 11.37 4.54
CA VAL A 100 -4.24 10.33 3.54
C VAL A 100 -5.54 9.89 2.86
N GLU A 101 -5.43 9.51 1.58
CA GLU A 101 -6.51 8.81 0.89
C GLU A 101 -6.58 7.36 1.38
N LEU A 102 -7.73 6.90 1.84
CA LEU A 102 -8.00 5.52 2.18
C LEU A 102 -9.23 5.06 1.38
N GLY A 103 -8.99 4.44 0.22
CA GLY A 103 -10.05 4.35 -0.80
C GLY A 103 -10.44 5.75 -1.29
N TYR A 104 -11.73 6.03 -1.43
CA TYR A 104 -12.23 7.37 -1.81
C TYR A 104 -12.42 8.34 -0.63
N GLU A 105 -12.04 7.96 0.58
CA GLU A 105 -12.16 8.80 1.77
C GLU A 105 -10.83 9.49 2.09
N GLN A 106 -10.92 10.70 2.64
CA GLN A 106 -9.78 11.38 3.27
C GLN A 106 -9.83 11.10 4.76
N VAL A 107 -8.74 10.57 5.31
CA VAL A 107 -8.65 10.17 6.71
C VAL A 107 -7.48 10.87 7.37
N GLU A 108 -7.73 11.44 8.55
CA GLU A 108 -6.70 12.01 9.41
C GLU A 108 -5.97 10.91 10.18
N VAL A 109 -4.65 10.95 10.13
CA VAL A 109 -3.72 9.98 10.71
C VAL A 109 -2.54 10.70 11.34
N PHE A 110 -1.87 10.07 12.29
CA PHE A 110 -0.54 10.51 12.70
C PHE A 110 0.54 9.65 12.02
N THR A 111 1.73 10.22 11.86
CA THR A 111 2.92 9.53 11.34
C THR A 111 4.18 10.11 11.97
N TYR A 112 5.35 9.69 11.52
CA TYR A 112 6.64 10.14 12.01
C TYR A 112 7.45 10.75 10.88
N MET A 113 8.27 11.76 11.17
CA MET A 113 9.24 12.33 10.21
C MET A 113 10.57 12.50 10.91
N VAL A 114 11.68 12.28 10.22
CA VAL A 114 13.02 12.53 10.78
C VAL A 114 13.13 14.00 11.22
N VAL A 115 13.66 14.23 12.42
CA VAL A 115 13.91 15.58 12.97
C VAL A 115 15.09 16.22 12.26
N ASP A 116 16.27 15.64 12.41
CA ASP A 116 17.52 16.13 11.84
C ASP A 116 17.86 15.32 10.59
N LYS A 117 17.35 15.80 9.43
CA LYS A 117 17.57 15.16 8.14
C LYS A 117 19.00 15.44 7.66
N GLN A 118 19.72 14.40 7.27
CA GLN A 118 21.01 14.57 6.60
C GLN A 118 20.82 15.15 5.19
N MET A 119 21.76 15.99 4.75
CA MET A 119 21.68 16.64 3.43
C MET A 119 21.71 15.63 2.27
N GLY A 120 22.32 14.46 2.48
CA GLY A 120 22.35 13.36 1.52
C GLY A 120 21.55 12.16 2.03
N GLU A 121 21.04 11.36 1.11
CA GLU A 121 20.48 10.06 1.46
C GLU A 121 21.61 9.06 1.77
N ILE A 122 21.34 8.18 2.72
CA ILE A 122 22.28 7.18 3.24
C ILE A 122 21.83 5.80 2.76
N GLN A 123 22.78 4.99 2.31
CA GLN A 123 22.47 3.63 1.91
C GLN A 123 21.85 2.85 3.08
N PRO A 124 20.67 2.21 2.92
CA PRO A 124 20.12 1.33 3.94
C PRO A 124 20.98 0.07 4.11
N ALA A 125 20.97 -0.48 5.32
CA ALA A 125 21.48 -1.84 5.53
C ALA A 125 20.58 -2.85 4.79
N VAL A 126 21.17 -3.97 4.36
CA VAL A 126 20.45 -5.00 3.59
C VAL A 126 19.30 -5.57 4.42
N GLU A 127 19.51 -5.79 5.70
CA GLU A 127 18.52 -6.32 6.63
C GLU A 127 17.34 -5.35 6.79
N TYR A 128 17.60 -4.05 6.84
CA TYR A 128 16.54 -3.04 6.90
C TYR A 128 15.75 -2.98 5.59
N PHE A 129 16.46 -2.98 4.46
CA PHE A 129 15.86 -3.02 3.13
C PHE A 129 14.91 -4.23 3.01
N ASP A 130 15.36 -5.43 3.41
CA ASP A 130 14.58 -6.66 3.32
C ASP A 130 13.32 -6.61 4.17
N VAL A 131 13.38 -6.05 5.38
CA VAL A 131 12.19 -5.88 6.24
C VAL A 131 11.16 -4.97 5.57
N VAL A 132 11.60 -3.84 5.03
CA VAL A 132 10.72 -2.89 4.32
C VAL A 132 10.15 -3.54 3.06
N TYR A 133 11.00 -4.15 2.23
CA TYR A 133 10.62 -4.82 1.00
C TYR A 133 9.57 -5.92 1.26
N LYS A 134 9.78 -6.80 2.24
CA LYS A 134 8.81 -7.83 2.64
C LYS A 134 7.47 -7.25 3.09
N GLY A 135 7.48 -6.08 3.74
CA GLY A 135 6.24 -5.38 4.08
C GLY A 135 5.48 -4.89 2.85
N MET A 136 6.21 -4.45 1.82
CA MET A 136 5.63 -3.88 0.60
C MET A 136 5.24 -4.92 -0.45
N GLU A 137 6.00 -6.01 -0.60
CA GLU A 137 5.98 -6.85 -1.81
C GLU A 137 4.62 -7.53 -2.09
N HIS A 138 3.84 -7.83 -1.04
CA HIS A 138 2.50 -8.42 -1.17
C HIS A 138 1.35 -7.42 -0.92
N ARG A 139 1.66 -6.19 -0.55
CA ARG A 139 0.65 -5.20 -0.14
C ARG A 139 0.52 -4.04 -1.10
N PHE A 140 1.64 -3.63 -1.71
CA PHE A 140 1.70 -2.47 -2.60
C PHE A 140 1.84 -2.89 -4.05
N PRO A 141 1.49 -2.00 -5.01
CA PRO A 141 1.64 -2.28 -6.43
C PRO A 141 3.12 -2.45 -6.75
N LEU A 142 3.44 -3.47 -7.55
CA LEU A 142 4.83 -3.80 -7.87
C LEU A 142 5.58 -2.64 -8.53
N GLU A 143 4.90 -1.87 -9.38
CA GLU A 143 5.46 -0.66 -10.02
C GLU A 143 5.88 0.40 -8.99
N TYR A 144 5.10 0.56 -7.91
CA TYR A 144 5.44 1.49 -6.82
C TYR A 144 6.68 1.00 -6.07
N VAL A 145 6.73 -0.28 -5.72
CA VAL A 145 7.88 -0.89 -5.02
C VAL A 145 9.14 -0.81 -5.88
N ASN A 146 9.03 -1.08 -7.18
CA ASN A 146 10.13 -0.94 -8.13
C ASN A 146 10.61 0.52 -8.17
N LYS A 147 9.74 1.49 -8.44
CA LYS A 147 10.10 2.90 -8.57
C LYS A 147 10.73 3.47 -7.29
N TYR A 148 10.05 3.34 -6.15
CA TYR A 148 10.38 4.11 -4.94
C TYR A 148 11.28 3.37 -3.95
N LEU A 149 11.49 2.06 -4.11
CA LEU A 149 12.37 1.28 -3.24
C LEU A 149 13.52 0.64 -4.01
N ILE A 150 13.23 -0.25 -4.97
CA ILE A 150 14.26 -1.06 -5.65
C ILE A 150 15.13 -0.18 -6.56
N ASP A 151 14.52 0.51 -7.52
CA ASP A 151 15.23 1.34 -8.48
C ASP A 151 15.86 2.55 -7.80
N HIS A 152 15.21 3.13 -6.79
CA HIS A 152 15.80 4.20 -5.98
C HIS A 152 17.10 3.73 -5.31
N CYS A 153 17.07 2.61 -4.58
CA CYS A 153 18.27 2.07 -3.92
C CYS A 153 19.35 1.66 -4.92
N LYS A 154 18.97 1.04 -6.05
CA LYS A 154 19.90 0.65 -7.11
C LYS A 154 20.57 1.86 -7.75
N ASN A 155 19.79 2.86 -8.15
CA ASN A 155 20.29 4.04 -8.87
C ASN A 155 21.08 4.97 -7.93
N ARG A 156 20.66 5.09 -6.67
CA ARG A 156 21.29 6.01 -5.71
C ARG A 156 22.52 5.42 -5.02
N PHE A 157 22.51 4.12 -4.73
CA PHE A 157 23.53 3.47 -3.90
C PHE A 157 24.24 2.30 -4.59
N GLY A 158 23.85 1.94 -5.83
CA GLY A 158 24.42 0.77 -6.51
C GLY A 158 24.00 -0.57 -5.89
N MET A 159 22.94 -0.60 -5.07
CA MET A 159 22.47 -1.82 -4.43
C MET A 159 21.89 -2.80 -5.45
N CYS A 160 22.47 -4.00 -5.54
CA CYS A 160 21.94 -5.11 -6.33
C CYS A 160 20.95 -5.94 -5.50
N CYS A 161 19.81 -5.36 -5.15
CA CYS A 161 18.74 -6.08 -4.44
C CYS A 161 17.80 -6.75 -5.45
N VAL A 162 17.42 -8.00 -5.15
CA VAL A 162 16.42 -8.92 -5.77
C VAL A 162 15.91 -8.58 -7.19
N LYS A 163 15.97 -9.56 -8.10
CA LYS A 163 15.47 -9.48 -9.49
C LYS A 163 14.12 -8.76 -9.55
N THR A 164 14.05 -7.70 -10.35
CA THR A 164 12.82 -6.98 -10.69
C THR A 164 11.72 -7.99 -11.02
N ARG A 165 10.72 -8.12 -10.14
CA ARG A 165 9.54 -8.91 -10.47
C ARG A 165 8.83 -8.15 -11.60
N GLN A 166 8.39 -8.87 -12.62
CA GLN A 166 7.50 -8.36 -13.66
C GLN A 166 6.14 -8.98 -13.41
N ASN A 167 5.08 -8.16 -13.39
CA ASN A 167 3.72 -8.70 -13.48
C ASN A 167 3.62 -9.47 -14.80
N LYS A 168 3.40 -10.77 -14.72
CA LYS A 168 3.16 -11.63 -15.87
C LYS A 168 1.85 -12.34 -15.60
N LEU A 169 0.76 -11.76 -16.13
CA LEU A 169 -0.49 -12.48 -16.26
C LEU A 169 -0.22 -13.78 -16.99
N TYR A 170 -0.67 -14.89 -16.39
CA TYR A 170 -0.82 -16.13 -17.11
C TYR A 170 -1.95 -15.95 -18.14
N HIS A 171 -1.55 -15.82 -19.41
CA HIS A 171 -2.35 -15.93 -20.65
C HIS A 171 -2.88 -14.65 -21.34
N ASP A 172 -2.51 -14.58 -22.64
CA ASP A 172 -3.30 -14.14 -23.81
C ASP A 172 -3.79 -12.67 -23.88
N TYR A 173 -2.88 -11.75 -24.24
CA TYR A 173 -3.18 -10.34 -24.54
C TYR A 173 -3.76 -10.11 -25.96
N GLU A 174 -3.83 -11.13 -26.82
CA GLU A 174 -4.10 -10.95 -28.26
C GLU A 174 -5.55 -11.21 -28.70
N ARG A 175 -6.52 -11.30 -27.78
CA ARG A 175 -7.94 -11.41 -28.16
C ARG A 175 -8.58 -10.05 -28.45
N PRO A 176 -9.44 -9.95 -29.48
CA PRO A 176 -10.17 -8.73 -29.77
C PRO A 176 -11.06 -8.34 -28.58
N ARG A 177 -11.15 -7.01 -28.33
CA ARG A 177 -12.00 -6.46 -27.27
C ARG A 177 -13.44 -6.93 -27.46
N THR A 178 -14.02 -7.53 -26.43
CA THR A 178 -15.45 -7.89 -26.43
C THR A 178 -16.31 -6.63 -26.37
N GLU A 179 -17.60 -6.73 -26.74
CA GLU A 179 -18.52 -5.59 -26.67
C GLU A 179 -18.63 -5.04 -25.25
N PHE A 180 -18.62 -5.91 -24.24
CA PHE A 180 -18.47 -5.54 -22.83
C PHE A 180 -17.28 -4.60 -22.55
N MET A 181 -16.09 -4.89 -23.09
CA MET A 181 -14.89 -4.07 -22.89
C MET A 181 -15.01 -2.70 -23.56
N ARG A 182 -15.81 -2.59 -24.64
CA ARG A 182 -16.10 -1.32 -25.31
C ARG A 182 -17.14 -0.50 -24.56
N VAL A 183 -18.18 -1.14 -24.04
CA VAL A 183 -19.31 -0.49 -23.36
C VAL A 183 -18.96 -0.11 -21.92
N ASN A 184 -18.09 -0.86 -21.24
CA ASN A 184 -17.68 -0.63 -19.84
C ASN A 184 -16.15 -0.51 -19.69
N PRO A 185 -15.48 0.44 -20.37
CA PRO A 185 -14.02 0.49 -20.40
C PRO A 185 -13.39 0.74 -19.03
N GLU A 186 -14.00 1.55 -18.16
CA GLU A 186 -13.49 1.79 -16.80
C GLU A 186 -13.61 0.56 -15.92
N PHE A 187 -14.69 -0.21 -16.05
CA PHE A 187 -14.88 -1.42 -15.26
C PHE A 187 -14.02 -2.57 -15.76
N TYR A 188 -13.85 -2.70 -17.07
CA TYR A 188 -12.86 -3.61 -17.64
C TYR A 188 -11.45 -3.29 -17.13
N GLU A 189 -11.04 -2.01 -17.14
CA GLU A 189 -9.72 -1.63 -16.62
C GLU A 189 -9.60 -1.92 -15.11
N LEU A 190 -10.64 -1.65 -14.32
CA LEU A 190 -10.66 -2.02 -12.90
C LEU A 190 -10.48 -3.54 -12.72
N LEU A 191 -11.24 -4.37 -13.44
CA LEU A 191 -11.11 -5.82 -13.39
C LEU A 191 -9.71 -6.28 -13.83
N LYS A 192 -9.15 -5.68 -14.89
CA LYS A 192 -7.80 -5.98 -15.36
C LYS A 192 -6.76 -5.64 -14.28
N GLN A 193 -6.88 -4.49 -13.62
CA GLN A 193 -5.97 -4.10 -12.53
C GLN A 193 -6.11 -5.00 -11.31
N MET A 194 -7.34 -5.39 -10.95
CA MET A 194 -7.58 -6.38 -9.90
C MET A 194 -6.95 -7.73 -10.27
N THR A 195 -7.15 -8.22 -11.49
CA THR A 195 -6.57 -9.49 -11.97
C THR A 195 -5.04 -9.43 -12.01
N LEU A 196 -4.44 -8.33 -12.46
CA LEU A 196 -2.98 -8.11 -12.40
C LEU A 196 -2.47 -8.11 -10.96
N PHE A 197 -3.22 -7.50 -10.05
CA PHE A 197 -2.84 -7.41 -8.65
C PHE A 197 -2.94 -8.76 -7.93
N PHE A 198 -4.02 -9.53 -8.18
CA PHE A 198 -4.33 -10.80 -7.52
C PHE A 198 -3.75 -12.04 -8.22
N GLY A 199 -3.66 -12.05 -9.54
CA GLY A 199 -3.43 -13.26 -10.35
C GLY A 199 -1.97 -13.68 -10.52
N ASP A 200 -1.02 -12.86 -10.09
CA ASP A 200 0.42 -13.08 -10.37
C ASP A 200 1.21 -13.62 -9.16
N ASP A 201 0.57 -13.80 -7.99
CA ASP A 201 1.26 -14.17 -6.76
C ASP A 201 0.34 -14.94 -5.79
N ASN A 202 0.60 -16.24 -5.60
CA ASN A 202 -0.15 -17.10 -4.69
C ASN A 202 -0.12 -16.60 -3.24
N GLU A 203 1.00 -15.99 -2.80
CA GLU A 203 1.10 -15.43 -1.44
C GLU A 203 0.18 -14.20 -1.29
N ARG A 204 -0.04 -13.41 -2.35
CA ARG A 204 -1.01 -12.30 -2.30
C ARG A 204 -2.43 -12.78 -2.18
N VAL A 205 -2.81 -13.83 -2.90
CA VAL A 205 -4.16 -14.42 -2.81
C VAL A 205 -4.44 -14.94 -1.40
N GLU A 206 -3.43 -15.50 -0.73
CA GLU A 206 -3.54 -16.04 0.63
C GLU A 206 -3.53 -14.96 1.72
N THR A 207 -2.87 -13.82 1.48
CA THR A 207 -2.69 -12.76 2.50
C THR A 207 -3.67 -11.60 2.36
N VAL A 208 -4.21 -11.35 1.17
CA VAL A 208 -5.26 -10.34 1.00
C VAL A 208 -6.56 -10.88 1.59
N GLN A 209 -7.11 -10.15 2.56
CA GLN A 209 -8.41 -10.44 3.15
C GLN A 209 -9.47 -9.52 2.54
N PRO A 210 -10.06 -9.87 1.37
CA PRO A 210 -11.16 -9.10 0.83
C PRO A 210 -12.34 -9.14 1.80
N THR A 211 -13.07 -8.03 1.91
CA THR A 211 -14.30 -8.03 2.70
C THR A 211 -15.29 -9.05 2.12
N PRO A 212 -16.20 -9.64 2.92
CA PRO A 212 -17.21 -10.59 2.42
C PRO A 212 -18.01 -10.03 1.23
N LYS A 213 -18.18 -8.71 1.20
CA LYS A 213 -18.83 -7.99 0.10
C LYS A 213 -17.99 -7.99 -1.18
N MET A 214 -16.68 -7.71 -1.09
CA MET A 214 -15.76 -7.78 -2.21
C MET A 214 -15.66 -9.19 -2.78
N PHE A 215 -15.62 -10.21 -1.92
CA PHE A 215 -15.68 -11.61 -2.35
C PHE A 215 -16.96 -11.89 -3.15
N ARG A 216 -18.14 -11.52 -2.61
CA ARG A 216 -19.42 -11.66 -3.35
C ARG A 216 -19.42 -10.94 -4.70
N LEU A 217 -18.82 -9.75 -4.77
CA LEU A 217 -18.73 -9.00 -6.02
C LEU A 217 -17.79 -9.67 -7.02
N LEU A 218 -16.62 -10.13 -6.58
CA LEU A 218 -15.69 -10.92 -7.39
C LEU A 218 -16.35 -12.21 -7.91
N THR A 219 -17.05 -12.94 -7.05
CA THR A 219 -17.82 -14.13 -7.44
C THR A 219 -18.85 -13.79 -8.52
N LYS A 220 -19.60 -12.69 -8.35
CA LYS A 220 -20.58 -12.24 -9.36
C LYS A 220 -19.92 -11.83 -10.68
N CYS A 221 -18.77 -11.16 -10.65
CA CYS A 221 -18.05 -10.78 -11.86
C CYS A 221 -17.49 -12.01 -12.57
N ALA A 222 -16.96 -12.98 -11.82
CA ALA A 222 -16.46 -14.25 -12.36
C ALA A 222 -17.60 -15.12 -12.92
N GLU A 223 -18.74 -15.18 -12.23
CA GLU A 223 -19.95 -15.87 -12.70
C GLU A 223 -20.49 -15.23 -13.99
N ALA A 224 -20.60 -13.90 -14.03
CA ALA A 224 -21.02 -13.17 -15.22
C ALA A 224 -20.04 -13.37 -16.38
N ALA A 225 -18.72 -13.35 -16.12
CA ALA A 225 -17.70 -13.65 -17.12
C ALA A 225 -17.81 -15.08 -17.66
N ALA A 226 -17.98 -16.07 -16.77
CA ALA A 226 -18.07 -17.48 -17.14
C ALA A 226 -19.32 -17.82 -17.96
N ARG A 227 -20.41 -17.08 -17.77
CA ARG A 227 -21.66 -17.27 -18.53
C ARG A 227 -21.69 -16.50 -19.86
N GLY A 228 -20.67 -15.70 -20.17
CA GLY A 228 -20.74 -14.73 -21.27
C GLY A 228 -21.78 -13.64 -21.02
N GLU A 229 -22.29 -13.53 -19.80
CA GLU A 229 -23.33 -12.60 -19.33
C GLU A 229 -22.72 -11.27 -18.85
N LEU A 230 -21.41 -11.04 -19.01
CA LEU A 230 -20.90 -9.67 -19.01
C LEU A 230 -21.39 -8.88 -20.22
N ASP A 231 -22.10 -9.51 -21.16
CA ASP A 231 -22.78 -8.88 -22.29
C ASP A 231 -24.26 -8.60 -21.97
N PHE A 232 -24.52 -7.86 -20.89
CA PHE A 232 -25.83 -7.24 -20.75
C PHE A 232 -25.74 -5.83 -21.36
N ASP A 233 -26.70 -5.52 -22.22
CA ASP A 233 -27.16 -4.17 -22.59
C ASP A 233 -27.60 -3.33 -21.35
N HIS A 234 -27.06 -3.63 -20.17
CA HIS A 234 -27.32 -2.98 -18.89
C HIS A 234 -25.99 -2.45 -18.38
N ILE A 235 -25.89 -1.13 -18.36
CA ILE A 235 -24.79 -0.38 -17.78
C ILE A 235 -24.57 -0.87 -16.34
N ILE A 236 -23.33 -1.20 -15.99
CA ILE A 236 -23.00 -1.57 -14.61
C ILE A 236 -23.42 -0.43 -13.68
N PRO A 237 -24.21 -0.70 -12.62
CA PRO A 237 -24.60 0.34 -11.69
C PRO A 237 -23.37 1.07 -11.16
N ARG A 238 -23.27 2.38 -11.40
CA ARG A 238 -22.09 3.19 -11.02
C ARG A 238 -21.77 3.08 -9.52
N GLY A 239 -22.79 2.92 -8.68
CA GLY A 239 -22.64 2.66 -7.25
C GLY A 239 -21.97 1.31 -6.93
N MET A 240 -22.12 0.30 -7.77
CA MET A 240 -21.40 -0.97 -7.65
C MET A 240 -19.93 -0.80 -8.03
N TYR A 241 -19.66 -0.17 -9.17
CA TYR A 241 -18.31 0.19 -9.62
C TYR A 241 -17.56 0.96 -8.54
N ASN A 242 -18.13 2.08 -8.07
CA ASN A 242 -17.47 2.99 -7.13
C ASN A 242 -17.14 2.30 -5.79
N ARG A 243 -17.98 1.37 -5.33
CA ARG A 243 -17.68 0.61 -4.11
C ARG A 243 -16.54 -0.38 -4.32
N LEU A 244 -16.55 -1.12 -5.44
CA LEU A 244 -15.47 -2.05 -5.79
C LEU A 244 -14.13 -1.32 -5.93
N ALA A 245 -14.16 -0.22 -6.68
CA ALA A 245 -13.01 0.61 -6.96
C ALA A 245 -12.44 1.23 -5.66
N SER A 246 -13.29 1.79 -4.80
CA SER A 246 -12.88 2.31 -3.49
C SER A 246 -12.23 1.24 -2.61
N GLU A 247 -12.82 0.05 -2.53
CA GLU A 247 -12.29 -1.06 -1.72
C GLU A 247 -10.97 -1.59 -2.29
N PHE A 248 -10.87 -1.71 -3.60
CA PHE A 248 -9.63 -2.11 -4.26
C PHE A 248 -8.51 -1.10 -4.01
N GLN A 249 -8.78 0.20 -4.15
CA GLN A 249 -7.83 1.25 -3.80
C GLN A 249 -7.46 1.20 -2.31
N ARG A 250 -8.42 0.96 -1.42
CA ARG A 250 -8.17 0.84 0.02
C ARG A 250 -7.26 -0.34 0.36
N ILE A 251 -7.37 -1.46 -0.35
CA ILE A 251 -6.58 -2.67 -0.06
C ILE A 251 -5.20 -2.63 -0.72
N SER A 252 -5.09 -2.00 -1.90
CA SER A 252 -3.88 -2.07 -2.73
C SER A 252 -3.09 -0.76 -2.81
N GLY A 253 -3.73 0.39 -2.55
CA GLY A 253 -3.17 1.72 -2.84
C GLY A 253 -3.17 2.08 -4.33
N VAL A 254 -3.71 1.24 -5.22
CA VAL A 254 -3.84 1.55 -6.65
C VAL A 254 -4.94 2.58 -6.86
N ARG A 255 -4.61 3.74 -7.42
CA ARG A 255 -5.58 4.78 -7.76
C ARG A 255 -6.47 4.30 -8.90
N VAL A 256 -7.77 4.32 -8.66
CA VAL A 256 -8.79 3.97 -9.67
C VAL A 256 -9.79 5.10 -9.84
N LYS A 257 -10.27 5.30 -11.07
CA LYS A 257 -11.25 6.34 -11.39
C LYS A 257 -12.49 6.16 -10.52
N ARG A 258 -13.12 7.26 -10.12
CA ARG A 258 -14.48 7.28 -9.56
C ARG A 258 -15.43 7.74 -10.65
N LEU A 259 -16.49 6.98 -10.90
CA LEU A 259 -17.55 7.40 -11.83
C LEU A 259 -18.43 8.42 -11.13
N MET A 260 -18.53 9.63 -11.71
CA MET A 260 -19.48 10.65 -11.28
C MET A 260 -20.84 10.40 -11.95
N ASP A 261 -21.91 10.98 -11.40
CA ASP A 261 -23.27 10.92 -11.97
C ASP A 261 -23.39 11.75 -13.26
#